data_AF-A0A8T6Y5C8-F1
#
_entry.id   AF-A0A8T6Y5C8-F1
#
_cell.length_a   1.000
_cell.length_b   1.000
_cell.length_c   1.000
_cell.angle_alpha   90.00
_cell.angle_beta   90.00
_cell.angle_gamma   90.00
#
_symmetry.space_group_name_H-M   'P 1'
#
loop_
_entity.id
_entity.type
_entity.pdbx_description
1 polymer ?
#
loop_
_entity_poly.entity_id
_entity_poly.type
_entity_poly.pdbx_seq_one_letter_code
_entity_poly.pdbx_strand_id
1 'polypeptide(L)'
;MKLKIKDGKAKLAAKFTTGDELAKAIEAAIRKHFPKSHLKVWVSKGGIGGTTIDLDFAVAGSKSEVANGIWHNDISLTRAVIYGLDADGNLKERLEFHPAMGGSITTKPTEKHMAQGRLKVGLRKKKGTPEQVLKHIDTYFKKLHKAIVDNADKLQDEDKKLLKSIKL
;
A
#
# COMPACT_ATOMS: atom_id res chain seq x y z
N MET A 1 38.72 -3.26 -38.15
CA MET A 1 37.26 -3.09 -38.24
C MET A 1 36.69 -3.16 -36.81
N LYS A 2 36.37 -2.01 -36.20
CA LYS A 2 35.92 -1.92 -34.80
C LYS A 2 34.39 -1.88 -34.77
N LEU A 3 33.75 -2.96 -34.30
CA LEU A 3 32.34 -2.94 -33.92
C LEU A 3 32.25 -2.40 -32.48
N LYS A 4 31.78 -1.15 -32.35
CA LYS A 4 31.33 -0.60 -31.07
C LYS A 4 29.90 -1.11 -30.82
N ILE A 5 29.72 -1.97 -29.83
CA ILE A 5 28.38 -2.32 -29.33
C ILE A 5 27.98 -1.22 -28.33
N LYS A 6 27.00 -0.41 -28.74
CA LYS A 6 26.29 0.58 -27.92
C LYS A 6 25.33 -0.12 -26.96
N ASP A 7 25.23 0.40 -25.75
CA ASP A 7 24.05 0.39 -24.89
C ASP A 7 23.39 -0.97 -24.61
N GLY A 8 24.15 -1.85 -23.95
CA GLY A 8 23.59 -3.00 -23.23
C GLY A 8 22.88 -2.57 -21.94
N LYS A 9 21.76 -1.83 -22.01
CA LYS A 9 20.74 -1.97 -20.96
C LYS A 9 20.16 -3.36 -21.16
N ALA A 10 20.70 -4.34 -20.45
CA ALA A 10 20.01 -5.61 -20.26
C ALA A 10 18.58 -5.25 -19.83
N LYS A 11 17.60 -5.51 -20.71
CA LYS A 11 16.20 -5.57 -20.31
C LYS A 11 16.18 -6.64 -19.23
N LEU A 12 16.25 -6.24 -17.97
CA LEU A 12 15.82 -7.09 -16.87
C LEU A 12 14.44 -7.57 -17.30
N ALA A 13 14.31 -8.87 -17.58
CA ALA A 13 13.03 -9.46 -17.89
C ALA A 13 12.08 -9.00 -16.78
N ALA A 14 10.98 -8.37 -17.16
CA ALA A 14 9.97 -7.95 -16.20
C ALA A 14 9.59 -9.22 -15.42
N LYS A 15 9.76 -9.19 -14.10
CA LYS A 15 9.54 -10.37 -13.24
C LYS A 15 8.06 -10.76 -13.22
N PHE A 16 7.21 -9.83 -13.66
CA PHE A 16 5.77 -9.94 -13.65
C PHE A 16 5.26 -9.77 -15.08
N THR A 17 4.39 -10.67 -15.50
CA THR A 17 3.72 -10.65 -16.80
C THR A 17 2.24 -10.29 -16.66
N THR A 18 1.62 -10.64 -15.53
CA THR A 18 0.18 -10.40 -15.29
C THR A 18 -0.10 -9.58 -14.04
N GLY A 19 -1.29 -8.97 -14.02
CA GLY A 19 -1.82 -8.24 -12.87
C GLY A 19 -1.90 -9.10 -11.60
N ASP A 20 -2.28 -10.37 -11.74
CA ASP A 20 -2.42 -11.30 -10.61
C ASP A 20 -1.07 -11.64 -9.96
N GLU A 21 -0.02 -11.81 -10.76
CA GLU A 21 1.34 -12.03 -10.26
C GLU A 21 1.82 -10.81 -9.44
N LEU A 22 1.59 -9.61 -9.96
CA LEU A 22 1.95 -8.38 -9.27
C LEU A 22 1.10 -8.15 -8.01
N ALA A 23 -0.21 -8.44 -8.07
CA ALA A 23 -1.10 -8.34 -6.92
C ALA A 23 -0.64 -9.24 -5.76
N LYS A 24 -0.31 -10.51 -6.04
CA LYS A 24 0.26 -11.45 -5.05
C LYS A 24 1.59 -10.96 -4.48
N ALA A 25 2.45 -10.39 -5.32
CA ALA A 25 3.72 -9.84 -4.87
C ALA A 25 3.55 -8.61 -3.97
N ILE A 26 2.59 -7.74 -4.28
CA ILE A 26 2.20 -6.61 -3.44
C ILE A 26 1.67 -7.12 -2.10
N GLU A 27 0.79 -8.12 -2.11
CA GLU A 27 0.23 -8.70 -0.89
C GLU A 27 1.34 -9.24 0.01
N ALA A 28 2.26 -10.04 -0.54
CA ALA A 28 3.40 -10.57 0.19
C ALA A 28 4.31 -9.47 0.77
N ALA A 29 4.57 -8.41 0.00
CA ALA A 29 5.39 -7.29 0.46
C ALA A 29 4.74 -6.54 1.64
N ILE A 30 3.43 -6.35 1.63
CA ILE A 30 2.70 -5.68 2.72
C ILE A 30 2.65 -6.59 3.95
N ARG A 31 2.34 -7.88 3.75
CA ARG A 31 2.26 -8.90 4.82
C ARG A 31 3.57 -9.08 5.58
N LYS A 32 4.71 -8.81 4.94
CA LYS A 32 6.02 -8.78 5.62
C LYS A 32 6.06 -7.81 6.80
N HIS A 33 5.40 -6.65 6.68
CA HIS A 33 5.36 -5.62 7.73
C HIS A 33 4.07 -5.71 8.57
N PHE A 34 2.99 -6.24 7.99
CA PHE A 34 1.67 -6.31 8.61
C PHE A 34 1.04 -7.71 8.43
N PRO A 35 1.52 -8.74 9.15
CA PRO A 35 1.12 -10.13 8.92
C PRO A 35 -0.34 -10.42 9.25
N LYS A 36 -0.95 -9.65 10.17
CA LYS A 36 -2.31 -9.87 10.68
C LYS A 36 -3.32 -8.80 10.27
N SER A 37 -2.94 -7.88 9.39
CA SER A 37 -3.81 -6.76 9.00
C SER A 37 -4.95 -7.18 8.07
N HIS A 38 -5.93 -6.32 7.89
CA HIS A 38 -6.84 -6.42 6.77
C HIS A 38 -6.08 -6.02 5.51
N LEU A 39 -6.08 -6.89 4.50
CA LEU A 39 -5.46 -6.61 3.23
C LEU A 39 -6.22 -7.34 2.14
N LYS A 40 -6.56 -6.59 1.09
CA LYS A 40 -7.06 -7.12 -0.16
C LYS A 40 -6.29 -6.46 -1.29
N VAL A 41 -5.76 -7.28 -2.18
CA VAL A 41 -5.16 -6.84 -3.45
C VAL A 41 -5.79 -7.69 -4.54
N TRP A 42 -6.45 -7.07 -5.51
CA TRP A 42 -7.16 -7.83 -6.55
C TRP A 42 -7.14 -7.11 -7.89
N VAL A 43 -7.24 -7.87 -8.98
CA VAL A 43 -7.44 -7.32 -10.31
C VAL A 43 -8.93 -7.05 -10.51
N SER A 44 -9.28 -5.81 -10.84
CA SER A 44 -10.62 -5.41 -11.23
C SER A 44 -10.70 -5.27 -12.74
N LYS A 45 -11.68 -5.92 -13.38
CA LYS A 45 -11.90 -5.89 -14.83
C LYS A 45 -13.13 -5.06 -15.16
N GLY A 46 -13.07 -4.27 -16.24
CA GLY A 46 -14.24 -3.60 -16.81
C GLY A 46 -14.76 -2.37 -16.05
N GLY A 47 -13.96 -1.78 -15.16
CA GLY A 47 -14.32 -0.54 -14.45
C GLY A 47 -14.08 0.74 -15.26
N ILE A 48 -14.54 1.87 -14.72
CA ILE A 48 -14.18 3.21 -15.23
C ILE A 48 -12.66 3.37 -15.08
N GLY A 49 -11.94 3.36 -16.21
CA GLY A 49 -10.47 3.37 -16.24
C GLY A 49 -9.82 2.07 -16.73
N GLY A 50 -10.62 1.06 -17.10
CA GLY A 50 -10.15 -0.21 -17.66
C GLY A 50 -9.84 -1.26 -16.58
N THR A 51 -8.92 -2.18 -16.90
CA THR A 51 -8.45 -3.18 -15.95
C THR A 51 -7.41 -2.57 -15.00
N THR A 52 -7.59 -2.77 -13.69
CA THR A 52 -6.75 -2.19 -12.63
C THR A 52 -6.35 -3.25 -11.59
N ILE A 53 -5.34 -2.94 -10.77
CA ILE A 53 -5.13 -3.63 -9.50
C ILE A 53 -5.57 -2.70 -8.39
N ASP A 54 -6.46 -3.16 -7.54
CA ASP A 54 -7.00 -2.42 -6.40
C ASP A 54 -6.36 -2.91 -5.10
N LEU A 55 -6.12 -1.97 -4.19
CA LEU A 55 -5.51 -2.19 -2.87
C LEU A 55 -6.44 -1.60 -1.80
N ASP A 56 -6.85 -2.42 -0.84
CA ASP A 56 -7.52 -1.99 0.39
C ASP A 56 -6.78 -2.57 1.60
N PHE A 57 -6.35 -1.70 2.50
CA PHE A 57 -5.55 -2.06 3.67
C PHE A 57 -6.03 -1.30 4.89
N ALA A 58 -6.15 -1.99 6.02
CA ALA A 58 -6.29 -1.41 7.35
C ALA A 58 -5.33 -2.13 8.30
N VAL A 59 -4.76 -1.44 9.29
CA VAL A 59 -3.84 -2.04 10.26
C VAL A 59 -4.52 -3.15 11.05
N ALA A 60 -5.77 -2.94 11.46
CA ALA A 60 -6.63 -3.95 12.06
C ALA A 60 -6.90 -5.12 11.12
N GLY A 61 -6.94 -6.34 11.65
CA GLY A 61 -7.29 -7.57 10.91
C GLY A 61 -8.77 -7.68 10.60
N SER A 62 -9.62 -7.10 11.44
CA SER A 62 -11.08 -7.19 11.37
C SER A 62 -11.77 -5.89 11.79
N LYS A 63 -13.03 -5.69 11.38
CA LYS A 63 -13.79 -4.50 11.80
C LYS A 63 -13.96 -4.41 13.32
N SER A 64 -14.10 -5.55 14.00
CA SER A 64 -14.27 -5.60 15.47
C SER A 64 -13.07 -5.07 16.25
N GLU A 65 -11.91 -5.00 15.63
CA GLU A 65 -10.69 -4.43 16.21
C GLU A 65 -10.61 -2.90 16.05
N VAL A 66 -11.47 -2.31 15.21
CA VAL A 66 -11.49 -0.89 14.91
C VAL A 66 -12.54 -0.20 15.78
N ALA A 67 -12.25 1.02 16.25
CA ALA A 67 -13.19 1.80 17.05
C ALA A 67 -14.57 1.91 16.36
N ASN A 68 -15.62 1.49 17.07
CA ASN A 68 -17.01 1.44 16.61
C ASN A 68 -17.26 0.57 15.36
N GLY A 69 -16.34 -0.30 14.96
CA GLY A 69 -16.52 -1.15 13.78
C GLY A 69 -16.40 -0.41 12.43
N ILE A 70 -15.90 0.82 12.43
CA ILE A 70 -15.85 1.69 11.24
C ILE A 70 -14.42 1.75 10.71
N TRP A 71 -14.17 1.19 9.51
CA TRP A 71 -12.82 1.16 8.92
C TRP A 71 -12.10 2.51 8.85
N HIS A 72 -12.83 3.62 8.68
CA HIS A 72 -12.25 4.96 8.64
C HIS A 72 -11.61 5.40 9.97
N ASN A 73 -11.92 4.70 11.07
CA ASN A 73 -11.30 4.91 12.36
C ASN A 73 -10.04 4.05 12.57
N ASP A 74 -9.63 3.23 11.58
CA ASP A 74 -8.38 2.49 11.67
C ASP A 74 -7.17 3.43 11.75
N ILE A 75 -6.10 2.95 12.38
CA ILE A 75 -4.82 3.66 12.52
C ILE A 75 -4.34 4.21 11.17
N SER A 76 -4.46 3.43 10.09
CA SER A 76 -4.07 3.88 8.75
C SER A 76 -4.81 3.11 7.65
N LEU A 77 -6.07 3.48 7.41
CA LEU A 77 -6.80 3.01 6.25
C LEU A 77 -6.14 3.52 4.95
N THR A 78 -5.67 2.60 4.11
CA THR A 78 -4.99 2.91 2.84
C THR A 78 -5.76 2.28 1.69
N ARG A 79 -6.12 3.09 0.69
CA ARG A 79 -6.72 2.64 -0.56
C ARG A 79 -5.94 3.17 -1.75
N ALA A 80 -5.67 2.33 -2.72
CA ALA A 80 -4.98 2.74 -3.94
C ALA A 80 -5.41 1.91 -5.14
N VAL A 81 -5.21 2.49 -6.32
CA VAL A 81 -5.47 1.86 -7.60
C VAL A 81 -4.20 1.89 -8.43
N ILE A 82 -3.88 0.80 -9.11
CA ILE A 82 -2.77 0.68 -10.04
C ILE A 82 -3.33 0.50 -11.43
N TYR A 83 -3.01 1.44 -12.31
CA TYR A 83 -3.35 1.40 -13.73
C TYR A 83 -2.18 0.87 -14.54
N GLY A 84 -2.47 0.45 -15.77
CA GLY A 84 -1.48 -0.03 -16.72
C GLY A 84 -1.62 -1.50 -17.06
N LEU A 85 -2.84 -2.05 -16.99
CA LEU A 85 -3.15 -3.38 -17.48
C LEU A 85 -3.88 -3.28 -18.83
N ASP A 86 -3.81 -4.34 -19.63
CA ASP A 86 -4.68 -4.52 -20.79
C ASP A 86 -6.02 -5.18 -20.41
N ALA A 87 -6.90 -5.44 -21.38
CA ALA A 87 -8.21 -6.03 -21.14
C ALA A 87 -8.12 -7.46 -20.57
N ASP A 88 -7.08 -8.20 -20.92
CA ASP A 88 -6.86 -9.57 -20.48
C ASP A 88 -6.26 -9.63 -19.06
N GLY A 89 -5.63 -8.54 -18.62
CA GLY A 89 -5.00 -8.38 -17.32
C GLY A 89 -3.48 -8.51 -17.37
N ASN A 90 -2.86 -8.43 -18.55
CA ASN A 90 -1.40 -8.40 -18.67
C ASN A 90 -0.87 -7.01 -18.32
N LEU A 91 0.34 -6.96 -17.77
CA LEU A 91 1.00 -5.73 -17.39
C LEU A 91 1.58 -5.01 -18.61
N LYS A 92 1.33 -3.71 -18.71
CA LYS A 92 2.08 -2.82 -19.59
C LYS A 92 3.47 -2.55 -18.98
N GLU A 93 4.42 -2.16 -19.83
CA GLU A 93 5.79 -1.80 -19.40
C GLU A 93 5.81 -0.72 -18.30
N ARG A 94 4.82 0.17 -18.32
CA ARG A 94 4.68 1.27 -17.37
C ARG A 94 3.32 1.25 -16.69
N LEU A 95 3.36 1.24 -15.38
CA LEU A 95 2.20 1.30 -14.49
C LEU A 95 2.10 2.69 -13.83
N GLU A 96 0.91 2.97 -13.32
CA GLU A 96 0.65 4.16 -12.50
C GLU A 96 -0.04 3.78 -11.19
N PHE A 97 0.65 3.98 -10.07
CA PHE A 97 0.10 3.86 -8.73
C PHE A 97 -0.56 5.17 -8.30
N HIS A 98 -1.84 5.12 -7.97
CA HIS A 98 -2.67 6.25 -7.53
C HIS A 98 -3.30 5.96 -6.16
N PRO A 99 -2.81 6.57 -5.08
CA PRO A 99 -3.47 6.48 -3.78
C PRO A 99 -4.77 7.29 -3.80
N ALA A 100 -5.86 6.66 -3.35
CA ALA A 100 -7.16 7.29 -3.10
C ALA A 100 -7.31 7.72 -1.63
N MET A 101 -6.71 6.97 -0.70
CA MET A 101 -6.71 7.25 0.74
C MET A 101 -5.44 6.71 1.39
N GLY A 102 -5.08 7.27 2.54
CA GLY A 102 -3.92 6.87 3.34
C GLY A 102 -2.83 7.94 3.35
N GLY A 103 -1.59 7.53 3.66
CA GLY A 103 -0.45 8.44 3.75
C GLY A 103 -0.29 9.16 5.09
N SER A 104 -1.08 8.80 6.09
CA SER A 104 -0.97 9.26 7.48
C SER A 104 -1.39 8.16 8.45
N ILE A 105 -0.97 8.30 9.71
CA ILE A 105 -1.54 7.57 10.85
C ILE A 105 -2.44 8.51 11.66
N THR A 106 -3.52 7.98 12.19
CA THR A 106 -4.41 8.67 13.14
C THR A 106 -3.76 8.67 14.53
N THR A 107 -3.81 9.80 15.23
CA THR A 107 -3.21 9.96 16.57
C THR A 107 -4.22 10.58 17.54
N LYS A 108 -3.86 10.66 18.82
CA LYS A 108 -4.53 11.53 19.80
C LYS A 108 -4.59 12.96 19.25
N PRO A 109 -5.68 13.69 19.54
CA PRO A 109 -5.82 15.06 19.08
C PRO A 109 -4.71 15.95 19.65
N THR A 110 -4.10 16.75 18.78
CA THR A 110 -3.12 17.77 19.18
C THR A 110 -3.80 19.07 19.61
N GLU A 111 -5.06 19.26 19.23
CA GLU A 111 -5.87 20.45 19.50
C GLU A 111 -7.18 20.06 20.19
N LYS A 112 -7.59 20.82 21.22
CA LYS A 112 -8.72 20.47 22.12
C LYS A 112 -10.06 20.24 21.41
N HIS A 113 -10.28 20.87 20.26
CA HIS A 113 -11.54 20.79 19.52
C HIS A 113 -11.55 19.71 18.43
N MET A 114 -10.42 19.03 18.19
CA MET A 114 -10.30 17.99 17.19
C MET A 114 -10.61 16.63 17.82
N ALA A 115 -11.35 15.78 17.11
CA ALA A 115 -11.59 14.41 17.54
C ALA A 115 -10.33 13.53 17.42
N GLN A 116 -9.46 13.83 16.44
CA GLN A 116 -8.27 13.04 16.13
C GLN A 116 -7.15 13.95 15.60
N GLY A 117 -5.91 13.59 15.91
CA GLY A 117 -4.72 14.13 15.26
C GLY A 117 -4.29 13.28 14.07
N ARG A 118 -3.32 13.76 13.29
CA ARG A 118 -2.74 13.02 12.17
C ARG A 118 -1.23 13.22 12.10
N LEU A 119 -0.49 12.13 11.94
CA LEU A 119 0.93 12.15 11.62
C LEU A 119 1.13 11.66 10.18
N LYS A 120 1.79 12.48 9.35
CA LYS A 120 1.99 12.19 7.93
C LYS A 120 3.14 11.20 7.71
N VAL A 121 2.88 10.16 6.94
CA VAL A 121 3.89 9.16 6.51
C VAL A 121 4.34 9.40 5.06
N GLY A 122 3.44 9.96 4.24
CA GLY A 122 3.74 10.35 2.86
C GLY A 122 3.53 9.21 1.86
N LEU A 123 2.28 9.03 1.44
CA LEU A 123 1.92 8.21 0.29
C LEU A 123 1.75 9.11 -0.94
N ARG A 124 2.44 8.77 -2.04
CA ARG A 124 2.47 9.59 -3.26
C ARG A 124 2.19 8.74 -4.49
N LYS A 125 1.64 9.38 -5.53
CA LYS A 125 1.52 8.80 -6.87
C LYS A 125 2.91 8.38 -7.38
N LYS A 126 2.95 7.31 -8.16
CA LYS A 126 4.19 6.82 -8.78
C LYS A 126 3.90 6.27 -10.15
N LYS A 127 4.72 6.64 -11.14
CA LYS A 127 4.78 5.96 -12.44
C LYS A 127 6.09 5.20 -12.55
N GLY A 128 6.09 4.02 -13.15
CA GLY A 128 7.29 3.20 -13.29
C GLY A 128 7.00 1.79 -13.78
N THR A 129 8.03 0.95 -13.84
CA THR A 129 7.87 -0.49 -14.12
C THR A 129 7.14 -1.20 -12.98
N PRO A 130 6.61 -2.42 -13.19
CA PRO A 130 6.02 -3.23 -12.13
C PRO A 130 6.90 -3.34 -10.86
N GLU A 131 8.19 -3.57 -11.03
CA GLU A 131 9.15 -3.70 -9.93
C GLU A 131 9.35 -2.38 -9.18
N GLN A 132 9.36 -1.26 -9.89
CA GLN A 132 9.47 0.06 -9.27
C GLN A 132 8.21 0.43 -8.47
N VAL A 133 7.02 0.05 -8.97
CA VAL A 133 5.76 0.22 -8.24
C VAL A 133 5.73 -0.66 -7.01
N LEU A 134 6.09 -1.94 -7.12
CA LEU A 134 6.18 -2.86 -5.98
C LEU A 134 7.15 -2.33 -4.91
N LYS A 135 8.35 -1.90 -5.31
CA LYS A 135 9.34 -1.32 -4.38
C LYS A 135 8.84 -0.05 -3.70
N HIS A 136 8.11 0.80 -4.42
CA HIS A 136 7.51 2.01 -3.87
C HIS A 136 6.47 1.68 -2.79
N ILE A 137 5.61 0.69 -3.05
CA ILE A 137 4.61 0.20 -2.11
C ILE A 137 5.30 -0.42 -0.87
N ASP A 138 6.25 -1.34 -1.06
CA ASP A 138 7.01 -1.95 0.05
C ASP A 138 7.69 -0.89 0.92
N THR A 139 8.33 0.10 0.29
CA THR A 139 8.98 1.21 1.00
C THR A 139 7.99 2.04 1.82
N TYR A 140 6.79 2.30 1.28
CA TYR A 140 5.74 3.00 2.03
C TYR A 140 5.28 2.19 3.24
N PHE A 141 4.97 0.90 3.08
CA PHE A 141 4.50 0.07 4.20
C PHE A 141 5.57 -0.17 5.25
N LYS A 142 6.85 -0.27 4.87
CA LYS A 142 7.97 -0.25 5.82
C LYS A 142 8.01 1.04 6.64
N LYS A 143 7.84 2.20 5.99
CA LYS A 143 7.80 3.50 6.67
C LYS A 143 6.57 3.65 7.56
N LEU A 144 5.42 3.14 7.12
CA LEU A 144 4.19 3.13 7.88
C LEU A 144 4.33 2.30 9.16
N HIS A 145 4.84 1.07 9.04
CA HIS A 145 5.14 0.19 10.19
C HIS A 145 6.03 0.91 11.20
N LYS A 146 7.15 1.46 10.73
CA LYS A 146 8.05 2.24 11.58
C LYS A 146 7.36 3.44 12.24
N ALA A 147 6.56 4.20 11.49
CA ALA A 147 5.86 5.37 12.02
C ALA A 147 4.86 5.01 13.13
N ILE A 148 4.16 3.87 12.98
CA ILE A 148 3.22 3.36 13.99
C ILE A 148 3.98 2.95 15.26
N VAL A 149 5.05 2.17 15.12
CA VAL A 149 5.86 1.69 16.26
C VAL A 149 6.52 2.84 16.99
N ASP A 150 7.21 3.74 16.27
CA ASP A 150 7.95 4.86 16.85
C ASP A 150 7.04 5.91 17.53
N ASN A 151 5.73 5.92 17.23
CA ASN A 151 4.76 6.88 17.77
C ASN A 151 3.59 6.19 18.51
N ALA A 152 3.79 4.97 18.99
CA ALA A 152 2.75 4.18 19.65
C ALA A 152 2.14 4.91 20.86
N ASP A 153 2.93 5.71 21.58
CA ASP A 153 2.52 6.56 22.71
C ASP A 153 1.47 7.62 22.31
N LYS A 154 1.53 8.11 21.07
CA LYS A 154 0.65 9.14 20.50
C LYS A 154 -0.64 8.57 19.92
N LEU A 155 -0.81 7.26 19.83
CA LEU A 155 -2.03 6.63 19.32
C LEU A 155 -3.14 6.65 20.38
N GLN A 156 -4.40 6.46 19.96
CA GLN A 156 -5.52 6.28 20.87
C GLN A 156 -5.31 5.01 21.72
N ASP A 157 -5.97 4.92 22.88
CA ASP A 157 -5.71 3.81 23.79
C ASP A 157 -6.27 2.47 23.25
N GLU A 158 -7.32 2.53 22.44
CA GLU A 158 -7.86 1.40 21.66
C GLU A 158 -6.82 0.91 20.63
N ASP A 159 -6.18 1.83 19.90
CA ASP A 159 -5.16 1.53 18.90
C ASP A 159 -3.93 0.87 19.53
N LYS A 160 -3.54 1.30 20.73
CA LYS A 160 -2.44 0.65 21.49
C LYS A 160 -2.78 -0.80 21.85
N LYS A 161 -4.03 -1.10 22.18
CA LYS A 161 -4.48 -2.48 22.43
C LYS A 161 -4.43 -3.31 21.16
N LEU A 162 -4.82 -2.72 20.03
CA LEU A 162 -4.72 -3.34 18.72
C LEU A 162 -3.28 -3.72 18.40
N LEU A 163 -2.31 -2.82 18.54
CA LEU A 163 -0.90 -3.12 18.23
C LEU A 163 -0.37 -4.35 18.99
N LYS A 164 -0.80 -4.54 20.25
CA LYS A 164 -0.46 -5.72 21.06
C LYS A 164 -1.08 -7.00 20.53
N SER A 165 -2.32 -6.98 20.02
CA SER A 165 -3.01 -8.18 19.52
C SER A 165 -2.44 -8.65 18.17
N ILE A 166 -2.04 -7.70 17.32
CA ILE A 166 -1.48 -7.99 16.00
C ILE A 166 0.04 -8.19 16.01
N LYS A 167 0.69 -8.08 17.18
CA LYS A 167 2.13 -8.29 17.39
C LYS A 167 2.99 -7.45 16.44
N LEU A 168 2.65 -6.16 16.34
CA LEU A 168 3.32 -5.21 15.46
C LEU A 168 4.64 -4.70 16.04
#